data_AF-A0A7C4FZF1-F1
#
_entry.id   AF-A0A7C4FZF1-F1
#
_cell.length_a   1.000
_cell.length_b   1.000
_cell.length_c   1.000
_cell.angle_alpha   90.00
_cell.angle_beta   90.00
_cell.angle_gamma   90.00
#
_symmetry.space_group_name_H-M   'P 1'
#
loop_
_entity.id
_entity.type
_entity.pdbx_description
1 polymer ?
#
loop_
_entity_poly.entity_id
_entity_poly.type
_entity_poly.pdbx_seq_one_letter_code
_entity_poly.pdbx_strand_id
1 'polypeptide(L)'
;MMMMDHPKEILDPIETMQDLLVRIWSEMCRLYEVNASLPDISLIFEQVEMTEACIAAEKIVVNLLLEIMESVGRFSPFYRQPPRAFGVMSYRNPQTQRVEWILAPEGHRRWEMALSKLEWLLSQYGGIFRALVLVEGLMVRSTPNDPQVLAYCRCEPPHAIQLKRSLVQNREIICDSCKHPYEMHEIQAK
;
A
#
# COMPACT_ATOMS: atom_id res chain seq x y z
N MET A 1 14.73 43.33 12.21
CA MET A 1 14.75 41.86 12.31
C MET A 1 13.45 41.36 11.70
N MET A 2 13.46 41.08 10.39
CA MET A 2 12.29 40.59 9.66
C MET A 2 12.28 39.07 9.75
N MET A 3 11.24 38.50 10.37
CA MET A 3 10.95 37.07 10.23
C MET A 3 10.51 36.84 8.78
N MET A 4 11.37 36.21 7.99
CA MET A 4 10.96 35.66 6.71
C MET A 4 10.13 34.41 7.00
N ASP A 5 8.82 34.60 7.00
CA ASP A 5 7.83 33.53 6.88
C ASP A 5 8.18 32.75 5.61
N HIS A 6 8.87 31.62 5.77
CA HIS A 6 9.06 30.69 4.67
C HIS A 6 7.70 30.06 4.42
N PRO A 7 7.13 30.18 3.20
CA PRO A 7 5.92 29.43 2.89
C PRO A 7 6.27 27.96 3.09
N LYS A 8 5.63 27.33 4.08
CA LYS A 8 5.63 25.87 4.21
C LYS A 8 5.08 25.35 2.89
N GLU A 9 5.95 24.83 2.03
CA GLU A 9 5.52 24.02 0.89
C GLU A 9 4.61 22.94 1.45
N ILE A 10 3.33 23.02 1.11
CA ILE A 10 2.36 21.98 1.41
C ILE A 10 2.73 20.83 0.49
N LEU A 11 3.58 19.93 0.98
CA LEU A 11 3.91 18.69 0.30
C LEU A 11 2.65 17.83 0.22
N ASP A 12 2.20 17.51 -0.99
CA ASP A 12 1.20 16.47 -1.19
C ASP A 12 1.87 15.11 -0.87
N PRO A 13 1.45 14.41 0.19
CA PRO A 13 2.08 13.17 0.61
C PRO A 13 1.87 12.04 -0.41
N ILE A 14 0.79 12.09 -1.20
CA ILE A 14 0.49 11.09 -2.23
C ILE A 14 1.44 11.28 -3.40
N GLU A 15 1.57 12.50 -3.92
CA GLU A 15 2.50 12.81 -5.01
C GLU A 15 3.95 12.51 -4.58
N THR A 16 4.33 12.90 -3.36
CA THR A 16 5.67 12.63 -2.82
C THR A 16 5.97 11.12 -2.75
N MET A 17 4.99 10.31 -2.32
CA MET A 17 5.13 8.85 -2.29
C MET A 17 5.25 8.26 -3.70
N GLN A 18 4.40 8.70 -4.63
CA GLN A 18 4.43 8.23 -6.01
C GLN A 18 5.78 8.55 -6.67
N ASP A 19 6.28 9.78 -6.53
CA ASP A 19 7.59 10.18 -7.03
C ASP A 19 8.72 9.34 -6.44
N LEU A 20 8.65 9.05 -5.14
CA LEU A 20 9.63 8.21 -4.48
C LEU A 20 9.60 6.77 -5.04
N LEU A 21 8.41 6.17 -5.18
CA LEU A 21 8.24 4.83 -5.74
C LEU A 21 8.71 4.76 -7.19
N VAL A 22 8.39 5.74 -8.03
CA VAL A 22 8.86 5.83 -9.42
C VAL A 22 10.39 5.88 -9.48
N ARG A 23 11.03 6.66 -8.60
CA ARG A 23 12.50 6.74 -8.54
C ARG A 23 13.13 5.42 -8.12
N ILE A 24 12.61 4.79 -7.06
CA ILE A 24 13.08 3.49 -6.56
C ILE A 24 12.94 2.43 -7.65
N TRP A 25 11.77 2.36 -8.28
CA TRP A 25 11.50 1.41 -9.36
C TRP A 25 12.41 1.62 -10.56
N SER A 26 12.58 2.88 -11.01
CA SER A 26 13.48 3.21 -12.12
C SER A 26 14.92 2.78 -11.83
N GLU A 27 15.37 2.94 -10.57
CA GLU A 27 16.69 2.49 -10.14
C GLU A 27 16.80 0.96 -10.15
N MET A 28 15.79 0.25 -9.66
CA MET A 28 15.73 -1.21 -9.70
C MET A 28 15.73 -1.74 -11.15
N CYS A 29 14.88 -1.19 -12.02
CA CYS A 29 14.82 -1.54 -13.43
C CYS A 29 16.18 -1.37 -14.11
N ARG A 30 16.87 -0.25 -13.86
CA ARG A 30 18.22 0.00 -14.38
C ARG A 30 19.23 -1.02 -13.85
N LEU A 31 19.16 -1.36 -12.56
CA LEU A 31 20.11 -2.28 -11.93
C LEU A 31 19.97 -3.72 -12.43
N TYR A 32 18.73 -4.17 -12.65
CA TYR A 32 18.43 -5.56 -13.02
C TYR A 32 18.13 -5.74 -14.52
N GLU A 33 18.37 -4.69 -15.32
CA GLU A 33 18.15 -4.67 -16.78
C GLU A 33 16.70 -5.05 -17.18
N VAL A 34 15.74 -4.55 -16.39
CA VAL A 34 14.30 -4.74 -16.62
C VAL A 34 13.71 -3.49 -17.26
N ASN A 35 12.85 -3.68 -18.27
CA ASN A 35 12.05 -2.60 -18.85
C ASN A 35 10.56 -2.87 -18.55
N ALA A 36 10.09 -2.39 -17.41
CA ALA A 36 8.73 -2.59 -16.92
C ALA A 36 8.18 -1.30 -16.30
N SER A 37 6.86 -1.11 -16.37
CA SER A 37 6.18 -0.01 -15.68
C SER A 37 6.15 -0.25 -14.17
N LEU A 38 6.03 0.83 -13.39
CA LEU A 38 5.82 0.73 -11.95
C LEU A 38 4.57 -0.16 -11.69
N PRO A 39 4.63 -1.12 -10.75
CA PRO A 39 3.47 -1.93 -10.42
C PRO A 39 2.35 -1.12 -9.76
N ASP A 40 1.14 -1.67 -9.77
CA ASP A 40 -0.01 -1.01 -9.13
C ASP A 40 0.18 -0.89 -7.61
N ILE A 41 -0.41 0.17 -7.04
CA ILE A 41 -0.37 0.44 -5.59
C ILE A 41 -0.86 -0.75 -4.77
N SER A 42 -1.88 -1.47 -5.25
CA SER A 42 -2.41 -2.66 -4.56
C SER A 42 -1.35 -3.77 -4.39
N LEU A 43 -0.47 -3.93 -5.37
CA LEU A 43 0.60 -4.91 -5.38
C LEU A 43 1.79 -4.44 -4.55
N ILE A 44 2.18 -3.17 -4.71
CA ILE A 44 3.26 -2.54 -3.92
C ILE A 44 2.97 -2.63 -2.42
N PHE A 45 1.72 -2.39 -2.03
CA PHE A 45 1.28 -2.38 -0.64
C PHE A 45 0.70 -3.72 -0.16
N GLU A 46 0.85 -4.80 -0.94
CA GLU A 46 0.38 -6.11 -0.54
C GLU A 46 1.03 -6.56 0.77
N GLN A 47 0.20 -6.92 1.76
CA GLN A 47 0.62 -7.37 3.09
C GLN A 47 1.49 -6.36 3.85
N VAL A 48 1.43 -5.07 3.50
CA VAL A 48 2.15 -4.02 4.22
C VAL A 48 1.35 -3.58 5.45
N GLU A 49 1.90 -3.83 6.64
CA GLU A 49 1.33 -3.35 7.90
C GLU A 49 1.88 -1.96 8.24
N MET A 50 1.01 -0.94 8.14
CA MET A 50 1.37 0.47 8.37
C MET A 50 1.54 0.87 9.84
N THR A 51 1.52 -0.08 10.77
CA THR A 51 1.71 0.18 12.21
C THR A 51 3.15 0.52 12.55
N GLU A 52 4.11 -0.11 11.86
CA GLU A 52 5.54 0.11 12.04
C GLU A 52 6.18 0.54 10.72
N ALA A 53 6.54 1.83 10.64
CA ALA A 53 7.02 2.45 9.39
C ALA A 53 8.27 1.77 8.80
N CYS A 54 9.19 1.32 9.65
CA CYS A 54 10.40 0.62 9.22
C CYS A 54 10.08 -0.73 8.56
N ILE A 55 9.24 -1.56 9.21
CA ILE A 55 8.80 -2.85 8.65
C ILE A 55 8.00 -2.64 7.37
N ALA A 56 7.12 -1.63 7.35
CA ALA A 56 6.32 -1.29 6.17
C ALA A 56 7.20 -0.87 4.98
N ALA A 57 8.22 -0.03 5.22
CA ALA A 57 9.17 0.39 4.20
C ALA A 57 9.96 -0.80 3.63
N GLU A 58 10.43 -1.70 4.50
CA GLU A 58 11.10 -2.92 4.06
C GLU A 58 10.17 -3.76 3.17
N LYS A 59 8.93 -3.98 3.60
CA LYS A 59 7.97 -4.81 2.87
C LYS A 59 7.64 -4.23 1.49
N ILE A 60 7.50 -2.91 1.37
CA ILE A 60 7.32 -2.22 0.08
C ILE A 60 8.50 -2.52 -0.86
N VAL A 61 9.74 -2.38 -0.37
CA VAL A 61 10.94 -2.64 -1.18
C VAL A 61 11.02 -4.12 -1.57
N VAL A 62 10.67 -5.05 -0.66
CA VAL A 62 10.60 -6.48 -0.97
C VAL A 62 9.59 -6.74 -2.07
N ASN A 63 8.38 -6.18 -1.99
CA ASN A 63 7.34 -6.38 -3.01
C ASN A 63 7.82 -5.88 -4.39
N LEU A 64 8.45 -4.70 -4.46
CA LEU A 64 9.05 -4.20 -5.70
C LEU A 64 10.14 -5.14 -6.23
N LEU A 65 11.01 -5.69 -5.38
CA LEU A 65 12.05 -6.63 -5.81
C LEU A 65 11.48 -7.96 -6.32
N LEU A 66 10.39 -8.44 -5.74
CA LEU A 66 9.68 -9.61 -6.25
C LEU A 66 9.10 -9.35 -7.65
N GLU A 67 8.52 -8.17 -7.88
CA GLU A 67 8.04 -7.77 -9.21
C GLU A 67 9.16 -7.65 -10.25
N ILE A 68 10.33 -7.16 -9.83
CA ILE A 68 11.53 -7.17 -10.66
C ILE A 68 11.88 -8.60 -11.06
N MET A 69 11.91 -9.54 -10.10
CA MET A 69 12.26 -10.94 -10.36
C MET A 69 11.34 -11.58 -11.41
N GLU A 70 10.03 -11.32 -11.32
CA GLU A 70 9.04 -11.80 -12.29
C GLU A 70 9.18 -11.11 -13.67
N SER A 71 9.69 -9.87 -13.69
CA SER A 71 9.87 -9.08 -14.91
C SER A 71 11.21 -9.34 -15.64
N VAL A 72 12.12 -10.14 -15.06
CA VAL A 72 13.41 -10.46 -15.70
C VAL A 72 13.20 -11.33 -16.94
N GLY A 73 13.55 -10.78 -18.10
CA GLY A 73 13.50 -11.49 -19.37
C GLY A 73 14.51 -12.65 -19.45
N ARG A 74 14.17 -13.69 -20.22
CA ARG A 74 15.01 -14.90 -20.42
C ARG A 74 16.42 -14.68 -20.98
N PHE A 75 16.69 -13.49 -21.52
CA PHE A 75 17.99 -13.11 -22.08
C PHE A 75 18.83 -12.25 -21.15
N SER A 76 18.28 -11.83 -20.00
CA SER A 76 19.00 -11.06 -19.00
C SER A 76 20.02 -11.95 -18.26
N PRO A 77 21.19 -11.42 -17.87
CA PRO A 77 22.13 -12.12 -16.98
C PRO A 77 21.52 -12.47 -15.62
N PHE A 78 20.43 -11.80 -15.24
CA PHE A 78 19.68 -12.07 -14.02
C PHE A 78 18.68 -13.22 -14.16
N TYR A 79 18.46 -13.76 -15.36
CA TYR A 79 17.54 -14.86 -15.57
C TYR A 79 18.00 -16.11 -14.79
N ARG A 80 17.11 -16.68 -13.96
CA ARG A 80 17.37 -17.81 -13.06
C ARG A 80 18.39 -17.56 -11.95
N GLN A 81 18.79 -16.31 -11.70
CA GLN A 81 19.58 -16.00 -10.52
C GLN A 81 18.74 -16.27 -9.25
N PRO A 82 19.38 -16.69 -8.14
CA PRO A 82 18.65 -16.91 -6.90
C PRO A 82 18.09 -15.59 -6.36
N PRO A 83 17.02 -15.63 -5.53
CA PRO A 83 16.43 -14.42 -4.93
C PRO A 83 17.45 -13.52 -4.21
N ARG A 84 18.50 -14.14 -3.66
CA ARG A 84 19.61 -13.43 -3.01
C ARG A 84 20.38 -12.48 -3.94
N ALA A 85 20.46 -12.77 -5.24
CA ALA A 85 21.06 -11.87 -6.22
C ALA A 85 20.28 -10.54 -6.37
N PHE A 86 18.98 -10.59 -6.09
CA PHE A 86 18.08 -9.43 -6.04
C PHE A 86 18.07 -8.73 -4.67
N GLY A 87 18.76 -9.30 -3.68
CA GLY A 87 18.81 -8.77 -2.32
C GLY A 87 17.66 -9.21 -1.42
N VAL A 88 16.92 -10.26 -1.78
CA VAL A 88 15.84 -10.83 -0.95
C VAL A 88 16.16 -12.26 -0.53
N MET A 89 15.55 -12.71 0.57
CA MET A 89 15.60 -14.10 1.02
C MET A 89 14.25 -14.53 1.57
N SER A 90 13.97 -15.83 1.50
CA SER A 90 12.78 -16.42 2.10
C SER A 90 13.11 -16.95 3.49
N TYR A 91 12.21 -16.74 4.46
CA TYR A 91 12.24 -17.42 5.75
C TYR A 91 10.86 -18.03 6.05
N ARG A 92 10.83 -19.10 6.83
CA ARG A 92 9.57 -19.70 7.26
C ARG A 92 9.19 -19.11 8.61
N ASN A 93 8.11 -18.33 8.65
CA ASN A 93 7.62 -17.76 9.89
C ASN A 93 7.14 -18.89 10.82
N PRO A 94 7.71 -19.04 12.04
CA PRO A 94 7.38 -20.14 12.93
C PRO A 94 5.96 -20.05 13.48
N GLN A 95 5.37 -18.85 13.56
CA GLN A 95 4.03 -18.63 14.08
C GLN A 95 2.96 -18.94 13.04
N THR A 96 3.12 -18.42 11.82
CA THR A 96 2.13 -18.59 10.74
C THR A 96 2.37 -19.84 9.90
N GLN A 97 3.56 -20.45 10.03
CA GLN A 97 4.06 -21.55 9.20
C GLN A 97 4.15 -21.22 7.70
N ARG A 98 4.01 -19.95 7.33
CA ARG A 98 4.08 -19.46 5.96
C ARG A 98 5.51 -19.08 5.58
N VAL A 99 5.80 -19.15 4.29
CA VAL A 99 7.04 -18.61 3.73
C VAL A 99 6.84 -17.12 3.51
N GLU A 100 7.74 -16.33 4.06
CA GLU A 100 7.76 -14.89 3.93
C GLU A 100 9.07 -14.44 3.28
N TRP A 101 8.99 -13.41 2.44
CA TRP A 101 10.13 -12.78 1.82
C TRP A 101 10.55 -11.55 2.62
N ILE A 102 11.85 -11.43 2.87
CA ILE A 102 12.49 -10.32 3.59
C ILE A 102 13.72 -9.85 2.82
N LEU A 103 14.24 -8.67 3.18
CA LEU A 103 15.51 -8.23 2.64
C LEU A 103 16.67 -9.06 3.21
N ALA A 104 17.58 -9.48 2.33
CA ALA A 104 18.88 -9.98 2.75
C ALA A 104 19.75 -8.81 3.24
N PRO A 105 20.81 -9.05 4.05
CA PRO A 105 21.69 -7.98 4.54
C PRO A 105 22.32 -7.11 3.42
N GLU A 106 22.63 -7.71 2.27
CA GLU A 106 23.06 -6.99 1.08
C GLU A 106 21.95 -6.14 0.43
N GLY A 107 20.70 -6.60 0.49
CA GLY A 107 19.53 -5.84 0.03
C GLY A 107 19.30 -4.61 0.90
N HIS A 108 19.36 -4.77 2.23
CA HIS A 108 19.30 -3.65 3.16
C HIS A 108 20.35 -2.58 2.87
N ARG A 109 21.61 -2.98 2.73
CA ARG A 109 22.71 -2.04 2.43
C ARG A 109 22.53 -1.36 1.08
N ARG A 110 22.05 -2.10 0.07
CA ARG A 110 21.82 -1.56 -1.28
C ARG A 110 20.70 -0.51 -1.29
N TRP A 111 19.63 -0.75 -0.55
CA TRP A 111 18.43 0.07 -0.57
C TRP A 111 18.27 0.98 0.65
N GLU A 112 19.31 1.15 1.46
CA GLU A 112 19.29 1.92 2.72
C GLU A 112 18.69 3.31 2.53
N MET A 113 19.13 4.05 1.52
CA MET A 113 18.59 5.39 1.22
C MET A 113 17.11 5.38 0.85
N ALA A 114 16.65 4.36 0.13
CA ALA A 114 15.24 4.21 -0.24
C ALA A 114 14.40 3.85 0.99
N LEU A 115 14.89 2.92 1.79
CA LEU A 115 14.27 2.49 3.04
C LEU A 115 14.09 3.66 4.01
N SER A 116 15.14 4.45 4.27
CA SER A 116 15.05 5.60 5.17
C SER A 116 14.05 6.65 4.70
N LYS A 117 13.94 6.89 3.39
CA LYS A 117 12.96 7.84 2.84
C LYS A 117 11.53 7.33 2.93
N LEU A 118 11.32 6.06 2.62
CA LEU A 118 10.02 5.41 2.76
C LEU A 118 9.59 5.38 4.22
N GLU A 119 10.47 4.97 5.13
CA GLU A 119 10.22 4.95 6.56
C GLU A 119 9.83 6.34 7.06
N TRP A 120 10.60 7.37 6.70
CA TRP A 120 10.27 8.74 7.06
C TRP A 120 8.87 9.11 6.57
N LEU A 121 8.56 8.89 5.29
CA LEU A 121 7.27 9.28 4.71
C LEU A 121 6.10 8.53 5.36
N LEU A 122 6.26 7.22 5.62
CA LEU A 122 5.28 6.39 6.29
C LEU A 122 5.09 6.79 7.76
N SER A 123 6.15 7.21 8.45
CA SER A 123 6.06 7.70 9.82
C SER A 123 5.24 8.98 9.94
N GLN A 124 5.34 9.86 8.92
CA GLN A 124 4.63 11.15 8.91
C GLN A 124 3.19 11.02 8.41
N TYR A 125 2.96 10.17 7.40
CA TYR A 125 1.69 10.13 6.65
C TYR A 125 1.06 8.74 6.56
N GLY A 126 1.46 7.79 7.43
CA GLY A 126 0.96 6.41 7.39
C GLY A 126 -0.56 6.28 7.44
N GLY A 127 -1.26 7.18 8.14
CA GLY A 127 -2.73 7.23 8.15
C GLY A 127 -3.33 7.53 6.77
N ILE A 128 -2.72 8.44 6.01
CA ILE A 128 -3.15 8.80 4.65
C ILE A 128 -2.91 7.63 3.71
N PHE A 129 -1.73 7.00 3.76
CA PHE A 129 -1.44 5.83 2.91
C PHE A 129 -2.32 4.64 3.24
N ARG A 130 -2.65 4.44 4.53
CA ARG A 130 -3.62 3.41 4.92
C ARG A 130 -5.00 3.67 4.34
N ALA A 131 -5.44 4.93 4.31
CA ALA A 131 -6.68 5.32 3.66
C ALA A 131 -6.63 5.10 2.14
N LEU A 132 -5.53 5.46 1.48
CA LEU A 132 -5.31 5.24 0.05
C LEU A 132 -5.40 3.75 -0.31
N VAL A 133 -4.64 2.90 0.39
CA VAL A 133 -4.64 1.44 0.17
C VAL A 133 -6.02 0.84 0.44
N LEU A 134 -6.74 1.36 1.45
CA LEU A 134 -8.11 0.94 1.72
C LEU A 134 -9.02 1.30 0.54
N VAL A 135 -9.02 2.54 0.07
CA VAL A 135 -9.87 3.00 -1.03
C VAL A 135 -9.60 2.19 -2.31
N GLU A 136 -8.34 2.00 -2.68
CA GLU A 136 -7.95 1.14 -3.80
C GLU A 136 -8.50 -0.28 -3.64
N GLY A 137 -8.34 -0.88 -2.45
CA GLY A 137 -8.88 -2.22 -2.17
C GLY A 137 -10.41 -2.29 -2.25
N LEU A 138 -11.13 -1.21 -1.93
CA LEU A 138 -12.58 -1.14 -2.09
C LEU A 138 -12.97 -1.02 -3.56
N MET A 139 -12.21 -0.26 -4.37
CA MET A 139 -12.48 -0.07 -5.80
C MET A 139 -12.30 -1.39 -6.58
N VAL A 140 -11.24 -2.15 -6.29
CA VAL A 140 -10.97 -3.44 -6.96
C VAL A 140 -12.06 -4.48 -6.70
N ARG A 141 -12.68 -4.48 -5.52
CA ARG A 141 -13.74 -5.45 -5.14
C ARG A 141 -15.11 -5.11 -5.71
N SER A 142 -15.27 -3.88 -6.17
CA SER A 142 -16.56 -3.31 -6.52
C SER A 142 -16.87 -3.55 -7.99
N THR A 143 -17.64 -4.60 -8.31
CA THR A 143 -18.11 -4.78 -9.69
C THR A 143 -19.15 -3.71 -10.08
N PRO A 144 -19.36 -3.41 -11.38
CA PRO A 144 -20.38 -2.47 -11.83
C PRO A 144 -21.82 -2.88 -11.42
N ASN A 145 -22.05 -4.19 -11.25
CA ASN A 145 -23.34 -4.76 -10.87
C ASN A 145 -23.48 -4.98 -9.35
N ASP A 146 -22.55 -4.47 -8.54
CA ASP A 146 -22.61 -4.61 -7.09
C ASP A 146 -23.76 -3.76 -6.52
N PRO A 147 -24.79 -4.39 -5.91
CA PRO A 147 -25.96 -3.67 -5.43
C PRO A 147 -25.59 -2.64 -4.37
N GLN A 148 -26.23 -1.48 -4.44
CA GLN A 148 -26.06 -0.43 -3.45
C GLN A 148 -26.96 -0.68 -2.25
N VAL A 149 -26.42 -0.45 -1.06
CA VAL A 149 -27.12 -0.50 0.22
C VAL A 149 -27.10 0.88 0.86
N LEU A 150 -28.20 1.25 1.52
CA LEU A 150 -28.33 2.47 2.29
C LEU A 150 -28.15 2.11 3.75
N ALA A 151 -27.19 2.75 4.41
CA ALA A 151 -26.88 2.50 5.80
C ALA A 151 -27.23 3.72 6.65
N TYR A 152 -27.85 3.51 7.81
CA TYR A 152 -28.26 4.58 8.72
C TYR A 152 -27.60 4.42 10.07
N CYS A 153 -27.07 5.51 10.64
CA CYS A 153 -26.62 5.50 12.02
C CYS A 153 -27.77 5.83 12.99
N ARG A 154 -27.54 5.61 14.28
CA ARG A 154 -28.46 5.96 15.37
C ARG A 154 -28.29 7.38 15.92
N CYS A 155 -27.58 8.26 15.20
CA CYS A 155 -27.49 9.67 15.59
C CYS A 155 -28.84 10.37 15.43
N GLU A 156 -28.97 11.53 16.07
CA GLU A 156 -30.10 12.43 15.89
C GLU A 156 -29.57 13.80 15.45
N PRO A 157 -29.74 14.20 14.17
CA PRO A 157 -30.43 13.46 13.10
C PRO A 157 -29.64 12.24 12.59
N PRO A 158 -30.32 11.21 12.04
CA PRO A 158 -29.65 10.03 11.51
C PRO A 158 -28.85 10.39 10.26
N HIS A 159 -27.59 9.97 10.23
CA HIS A 159 -26.75 10.09 9.04
C HIS A 159 -26.97 8.86 8.16
N ALA A 160 -27.23 9.10 6.88
CA ALA A 160 -27.36 8.07 5.87
C ALA A 160 -26.10 8.05 4.99
N ILE A 161 -25.54 6.87 4.75
CA ILE A 161 -24.45 6.66 3.80
C ILE A 161 -24.85 5.60 2.79
N GLN A 162 -24.47 5.79 1.53
CA GLN A 162 -24.70 4.82 0.47
C GLN A 162 -23.40 4.07 0.17
N LEU A 163 -23.48 2.75 0.14
CA LEU A 163 -22.32 1.87 0.01
C LEU A 163 -22.62 0.74 -0.96
N LYS A 164 -21.59 0.10 -1.50
CA LYS A 164 -21.72 -1.13 -2.28
C LYS A 164 -21.78 -2.36 -1.35
N ARG A 165 -22.65 -3.33 -1.63
CA ARG A 165 -22.91 -4.49 -0.77
C ARG A 165 -21.65 -5.31 -0.48
N SER A 166 -20.77 -5.49 -1.46
CA SER A 166 -19.51 -6.23 -1.26
C SER A 166 -18.60 -5.61 -0.20
N LEU A 167 -18.67 -4.29 0.01
CA LEU A 167 -17.85 -3.58 0.99
C LEU A 167 -18.32 -3.82 2.42
N VAL A 168 -19.62 -4.09 2.59
CA VAL A 168 -20.26 -4.22 3.89
C VAL A 168 -20.38 -5.67 4.37
N GLN A 169 -20.42 -6.63 3.45
CA GLN A 169 -20.57 -8.05 3.80
C GLN A 169 -19.50 -8.60 4.75
N ASN A 170 -18.32 -7.97 4.80
CA ASN A 170 -17.18 -8.48 5.56
C ASN A 170 -16.70 -7.52 6.66
N ARG A 171 -17.35 -6.36 6.86
CA ARG A 171 -16.89 -5.35 7.82
C ARG A 171 -18.05 -4.58 8.44
N GLU A 172 -17.98 -4.41 9.77
CA GLU A 172 -18.83 -3.45 10.47
C GLU A 172 -18.37 -2.02 10.19
N ILE A 173 -19.31 -1.16 9.83
CA ILE A 173 -19.07 0.27 9.63
C ILE A 173 -19.60 0.99 10.86
N ILE A 174 -18.70 1.65 11.59
CA ILE A 174 -19.01 2.29 12.86
C ILE A 174 -19.16 3.80 12.65
N CYS A 175 -20.23 4.38 13.20
CA CYS A 175 -20.41 5.82 13.22
C CYS A 175 -19.38 6.48 14.14
N ASP A 176 -18.69 7.51 13.64
CA ASP A 176 -17.71 8.27 14.40
C ASP A 176 -18.34 9.03 15.57
N SER A 177 -19.60 9.44 15.43
CA SER A 177 -20.33 10.27 16.37
C SER A 177 -20.99 9.45 17.47
N CYS A 178 -21.86 8.49 17.13
CA CYS A 178 -22.54 7.68 18.14
C CYS A 178 -21.83 6.37 18.51
N LYS A 179 -20.73 6.01 17.83
CA LYS A 179 -19.96 4.76 18.03
C LYS A 179 -20.76 3.46 17.84
N HIS A 180 -21.97 3.54 17.29
CA HIS A 180 -22.77 2.36 16.94
C HIS A 180 -22.53 1.95 15.49
N PRO A 181 -22.67 0.65 15.17
CA PRO A 181 -22.66 0.19 13.79
C PRO A 181 -23.83 0.78 13.00
N TYR A 182 -23.61 1.07 11.73
CA TYR A 182 -24.67 1.47 10.81
C TYR A 182 -25.62 0.30 10.52
N GLU A 183 -26.91 0.56 10.50
CA GLU A 183 -27.96 -0.39 10.14
C GLU A 183 -28.21 -0.35 8.62
N MET A 184 -28.10 -1.51 7.97
CA MET A 184 -28.09 -1.63 6.51
C MET A 184 -29.47 -1.99 5.96
N HIS A 185 -29.94 -1.23 4.97
CA HIS A 185 -31.16 -1.50 4.23
C HIS A 185 -30.85 -1.64 2.74
N GLU A 186 -31.40 -2.70 2.13
CA GLU A 186 -31.26 -2.91 0.69
C GLU A 186 -32.06 -1.85 -0.09
N ILE A 187 -31.42 -1.25 -1.10
CA ILE A 187 -32.11 -0.38 -2.04
C ILE A 187 -32.76 -1.28 -3.08
N GLN A 188 -34.08 -1.44 -3.03
CA GLN A 188 -34.82 -2.08 -4.12
C GLN A 188 -34.74 -1.16 -5.34
N ALA A 189 -33.93 -1.54 -6.34
CA ALA A 189 -33.93 -0.88 -7.63
C ALA A 189 -35.33 -1.04 -8.25
N LYS A 190 -35.99 0.09 -8.54
CA LYS A 190 -37.21 0.14 -9.34
C LYS A 190 -36.89 -0.01 -10.82
#